data_AF-B7FLZ5-F1
#
_entry.id   AF-B7FLZ5-F1
#
_cell.length_a   1.000
_cell.length_b   1.000
_cell.length_c   1.000
_cell.angle_alpha   90.00
_cell.angle_beta   90.00
_cell.angle_gamma   90.00
#
_symmetry.space_group_name_H-M   'P 1'
#
loop_
_entity.id
_entity.type
_entity.pdbx_description
1 polymer ?
#
loop_
_entity_poly.entity_id
_entity_poly.type
_entity_poly.pdbx_seq_one_letter_code
_entity_poly.pdbx_strand_id
1 'polypeptide(L)'
;MCLNLSQNSNLTDKTVELIAGLTALVSLNLSNTRITSAGLQHLKTLKNLRSLTLESCKVTANDIKKFKLIHLPNLVSFRPE
;
A
#
# COMPACT_ATOMS: atom_id res chain seq x y z
N MET A 1 9.43 5.56 9.76
CA MET A 1 10.17 4.49 9.04
C MET A 1 9.68 4.44 7.59
N CYS A 2 10.57 4.22 6.63
CA CYS A 2 10.23 4.13 5.20
C CYS A 2 10.61 2.74 4.67
N LEU A 3 9.77 2.15 3.83
CA LEU A 3 10.04 0.87 3.18
C LEU A 3 9.79 0.99 1.67
N ASN A 4 10.78 0.58 0.88
CA ASN A 4 10.69 0.54 -0.57
C ASN A 4 10.81 -0.91 -1.06
N LEU A 5 9.75 -1.41 -1.70
CA LEU A 5 9.66 -2.74 -2.30
C LEU A 5 9.37 -2.67 -3.81
N SER A 6 9.54 -1.48 -4.41
CA SER A 6 9.26 -1.27 -5.82
C SER A 6 10.19 -2.06 -6.75
N GLN A 7 9.78 -2.19 -8.02
CA GLN A 7 10.53 -2.89 -9.07
C GLN A 7 10.74 -4.38 -8.80
N ASN A 8 9.82 -5.00 -8.06
CA ASN A 8 9.84 -6.43 -7.81
C ASN A 8 8.52 -7.08 -8.21
N SER A 9 8.50 -7.60 -9.43
CA SER A 9 7.32 -8.24 -10.03
C SER A 9 6.97 -9.59 -9.41
N ASN A 10 7.76 -10.11 -8.47
CA ASN A 10 7.43 -11.32 -7.72
C ASN A 10 6.62 -11.03 -6.45
N LEU A 11 6.51 -9.77 -6.04
CA LEU A 11 5.72 -9.39 -4.86
C LEU A 11 4.23 -9.36 -5.19
N THR A 12 3.44 -9.95 -4.29
CA THR A 12 1.99 -10.14 -4.43
C THR A 12 1.27 -9.68 -3.17
N ASP A 13 -0.05 -9.83 -3.11
CA ASP A 13 -0.85 -9.50 -1.92
C ASP A 13 -0.34 -10.21 -0.65
N LYS A 14 0.24 -11.40 -0.78
CA LYS A 14 0.91 -12.11 0.34
C LYS A 14 2.07 -11.31 0.93
N THR A 15 2.80 -10.56 0.12
CA THR A 15 3.87 -9.68 0.61
C THR A 15 3.30 -8.58 1.51
N VAL A 16 2.14 -8.04 1.14
CA VAL A 16 1.46 -6.99 1.89
C VAL A 16 0.97 -7.52 3.24
N GLU A 17 0.47 -8.75 3.27
CA GLU A 17 0.12 -9.47 4.50
C GLU A 17 1.32 -9.59 5.45
N LEU A 18 2.48 -10.01 4.94
CA LEU A 18 3.69 -10.16 5.77
C LEU A 18 4.19 -8.85 6.38
N ILE A 19 4.06 -7.73 5.67
CA ILE A 19 4.50 -6.42 6.16
C ILE A 19 3.43 -5.67 6.98
N ALA A 20 2.22 -6.23 7.13
CA ALA A 20 1.13 -5.61 7.89
C ALA A 20 1.48 -5.38 9.37
N GLY A 21 2.45 -6.13 9.90
CA GLY A 21 2.98 -5.95 11.26
C GLY A 21 3.90 -4.74 11.45
N LEU A 22 4.36 -4.11 10.36
CA LEU A 22 5.28 -2.97 10.41
C LEU A 22 4.56 -1.65 10.73
N THR A 23 3.82 -1.60 11.84
CA THR A 23 2.89 -0.51 12.20
C THR A 23 3.55 0.86 12.40
N ALA A 24 4.88 0.92 12.52
CA ALA A 24 5.68 2.14 12.56
C ALA A 24 6.02 2.72 11.16
N LEU A 25 5.56 2.09 10.08
CA LEU A 25 5.75 2.61 8.72
C LEU A 25 5.04 3.96 8.53
N VAL A 26 5.76 4.88 7.91
CA VAL A 26 5.33 6.23 7.54
C VAL A 26 5.26 6.38 6.03
N SER A 27 6.15 5.72 5.29
CA SER A 27 6.13 5.69 3.82
C SER A 27 6.34 4.27 3.30
N LEU A 28 5.54 3.88 2.32
CA LEU A 28 5.60 2.58 1.66
C LEU A 28 5.53 2.75 0.14
N ASN A 29 6.54 2.26 -0.57
CA ASN A 29 6.55 2.21 -2.03
C ASN A 29 6.40 0.77 -2.52
N LEU A 30 5.33 0.51 -3.27
CA LEU A 30 4.97 -0.77 -3.86
C LEU A 30 4.91 -0.72 -5.39
N SER A 31 5.40 0.35 -6.03
CA SER A 31 5.30 0.52 -7.48
C SER A 31 5.95 -0.65 -8.24
N ASN A 32 5.40 -1.00 -9.40
CA ASN A 32 5.92 -2.08 -10.25
C ASN A 32 5.95 -3.45 -9.53
N THR A 33 4.90 -3.76 -8.78
CA THR A 33 4.67 -5.08 -8.16
C THR A 33 3.36 -5.68 -8.67
N ARG A 34 3.03 -6.92 -8.28
CA ARG A 34 1.76 -7.59 -8.65
C ARG A 34 0.67 -7.45 -7.59
N ILE A 35 0.75 -6.41 -6.76
CA ILE A 35 -0.26 -6.14 -5.73
C ILE A 35 -1.56 -5.72 -6.41
N THR A 36 -2.67 -6.21 -5.88
CA THR A 36 -4.03 -5.95 -6.37
C THR A 36 -4.84 -5.13 -5.36
N SER A 37 -6.02 -4.67 -5.77
CA SER A 37 -6.97 -4.03 -4.85
C SER A 37 -7.35 -4.90 -3.64
N ALA A 38 -7.30 -6.23 -3.76
CA ALA A 38 -7.55 -7.13 -2.63
C ALA A 38 -6.43 -7.03 -1.58
N GLY A 39 -5.18 -6.87 -2.03
CA GLY A 39 -4.01 -6.73 -1.16
C GLY A 39 -4.05 -5.51 -0.23
N LEU A 40 -4.74 -4.43 -0.63
CA LEU A 40 -4.89 -3.24 0.20
C LEU A 40 -5.45 -3.55 1.59
N GLN A 41 -6.33 -4.55 1.72
CA GLN A 41 -6.98 -4.90 2.99
C GLN A 41 -5.97 -5.26 4.10
N HIS A 42 -4.78 -5.75 3.73
CA HIS A 42 -3.72 -6.06 4.69
C HIS A 42 -3.00 -4.80 5.21
N LEU A 43 -3.05 -3.67 4.50
CA LEU A 43 -2.43 -2.40 4.94
C LEU A 43 -3.22 -1.68 6.04
N LYS A 44 -4.42 -2.16 6.41
CA LYS A 44 -5.31 -1.46 7.34
C LYS A 44 -4.73 -1.25 8.74
N THR A 45 -3.73 -2.04 9.12
CA THR A 45 -3.01 -1.98 10.40
C THR A 45 -1.94 -0.88 10.43
N LEU A 46 -1.51 -0.38 9.28
CA LEU A 46 -0.44 0.63 9.16
C LEU A 46 -0.96 2.05 9.46
N LYS A 47 -1.47 2.28 10.67
CA LYS A 47 -2.14 3.55 11.05
C LYS A 47 -1.22 4.78 11.02
N ASN A 48 0.09 4.57 11.05
CA ASN A 48 1.10 5.63 10.93
C ASN A 48 1.47 5.97 9.48
N LEU A 49 0.95 5.23 8.49
CA LEU A 49 1.29 5.45 7.09
C LEU A 49 0.79 6.84 6.64
N ARG A 50 1.70 7.61 6.04
CA ARG A 50 1.47 8.96 5.50
C ARG A 50 1.64 9.01 3.99
N SER A 51 2.47 8.13 3.41
CA SER A 51 2.68 8.04 1.97
C SER A 51 2.58 6.60 1.47
N LEU A 52 1.87 6.39 0.36
CA LEU A 52 1.72 5.11 -0.32
C LEU A 52 1.79 5.26 -1.84
N THR A 53 2.75 4.62 -2.49
CA THR A 53 2.89 4.64 -3.96
C THR A 53 2.58 3.26 -4.53
N LEU A 54 1.70 3.21 -5.54
CA LEU A 54 1.17 2.00 -6.16
C LEU A 54 1.25 2.06 -7.70
N GLU A 55 2.11 2.91 -8.27
CA GLU A 55 2.25 3.08 -9.72
C GLU A 55 2.53 1.73 -10.39
N SER A 56 1.87 1.46 -11.53
CA SER A 56 2.04 0.18 -12.24
C SER A 56 1.72 -1.07 -11.38
N CYS A 57 0.82 -0.95 -10.41
CA CYS A 57 0.19 -2.09 -9.72
C CYS A 57 -1.19 -2.41 -10.34
N LYS A 58 -1.84 -3.47 -9.84
CA LYS A 58 -3.23 -3.83 -10.22
C LYS A 58 -4.24 -3.35 -9.17
N VAL A 59 -3.96 -2.20 -8.57
CA VAL A 59 -4.92 -1.49 -7.72
C VAL A 59 -5.73 -0.57 -8.63
N THR A 60 -6.95 -0.18 -8.26
CA THR A 60 -7.66 0.91 -8.95
C THR A 60 -7.62 2.22 -8.16
N ALA A 61 -7.62 3.36 -8.84
CA ALA A 61 -7.69 4.68 -8.21
C ALA A 61 -8.92 4.84 -7.31
N ASN A 62 -10.03 4.18 -7.67
CA ASN A 62 -11.25 4.16 -6.85
C ASN A 62 -11.08 3.33 -5.59
N ASP A 63 -10.44 2.17 -5.69
CA ASP A 63 -10.23 1.27 -4.55
C ASP A 63 -9.29 1.90 -3.52
N ILE A 64 -8.19 2.53 -3.94
CA ILE A 64 -7.29 3.22 -3.00
C ILE A 64 -7.96 4.43 -2.34
N LYS A 65 -8.81 5.17 -3.06
CA LYS A 65 -9.57 6.29 -2.48
C LYS A 65 -10.54 5.81 -1.41
N LYS A 66 -11.33 4.76 -1.70
CA LYS A 66 -12.26 4.14 -0.74
C LYS A 66 -11.50 3.57 0.46
N PHE A 67 -10.41 2.85 0.20
CA PHE A 67 -9.57 2.26 1.23
C PHE A 67 -8.97 3.32 2.16
N LYS A 68 -8.42 4.41 1.60
CA LYS A 68 -7.94 5.55 2.39
C LYS A 68 -9.04 6.12 3.29
N LEU A 69 -10.23 6.35 2.74
CA LEU A 69 -11.36 6.93 3.48
C LEU A 69 -11.76 6.08 4.69
N ILE A 70 -11.77 4.75 4.54
CA ILE A 70 -12.28 3.82 5.56
C ILE A 70 -11.17 3.41 6.55
N HIS A 71 -9.96 3.12 6.06
CA HIS A 71 -8.95 2.41 6.84
C HIS A 71 -7.71 3.25 7.19
N LEU A 72 -7.33 4.19 6.33
CA LEU A 72 -6.11 5.00 6.48
C LEU A 72 -6.39 6.51 6.36
N PRO A 73 -7.20 7.11 7.25
CA PRO A 73 -7.55 8.52 7.17
C PRO A 73 -6.33 9.45 7.27
N ASN A 74 -5.22 8.98 7.87
CA ASN A 74 -3.98 9.73 8.01
C ASN A 74 -3.09 9.71 6.76
N LEU A 75 -3.47 9.00 5.70
CA LEU A 75 -2.67 8.91 4.48
C LEU A 75 -2.70 10.26 3.74
N VAL A 76 -1.59 11.00 3.80
CA VAL A 76 -1.48 12.36 3.24
C VAL A 76 -1.34 12.27 1.72
N SER A 77 -0.37 11.48 1.25
CA SER A 77 -0.07 11.32 -0.16
C SER A 77 -0.30 9.88 -0.62
N PHE A 78 -0.93 9.72 -1.78
CA PHE A 78 -0.98 8.45 -2.47
C PHE A 78 -0.88 8.65 -3.98
N ARG A 79 -0.24 7.72 -4.67
CA ARG A 79 -0.18 7.67 -6.15
C ARG A 79 -0.76 6.33 -6.63
N PRO A 80 -1.93 6.34 -7.29
CA PRO A 80 -2.56 5.13 -7.83
C PRO A 80 -1.81 4.58 -9.06
N GLU A 81 -2.34 3.49 -9.64
CA GLU A 81 -1.80 2.74 -10.78
C GLU A 81 -1.50 3.58 -12.03
#